data_AF-A0A925WKS2-F1
#
_entry.id   AF-A0A925WKS2-F1
#
_cell.length_a   1.000
_cell.length_b   1.000
_cell.length_c   1.000
_cell.angle_alpha   90.00
_cell.angle_beta   90.00
_cell.angle_gamma   90.00
#
_symmetry.space_group_name_H-M   'P 1'
#
loop_
_entity.id
_entity.type
_entity.pdbx_description
1 polymer ?
#
loop_
_entity_poly.entity_id
_entity_poly.type
_entity_poly.pdbx_seq_one_letter_code
_entity_poly.pdbx_strand_id
1 'polypeptide(L)'
;VCIGGDRATGYEMSKTQFLRRLDDRNAEPKLDALEQDILKTANELGIGPMGFGGKTTLLGVKICTANRVPASYFVSVSYMCWAFRRQGVTLDADGKIGKWLY
;
A
#
# COMPACT_ATOMS: atom_id res chain seq x y z
N VAL A 1 3.19 -2.02 -1.83
CA VAL A 1 4.07 -2.98 -2.52
C VAL A 1 3.68 -3.03 -3.99
N CYS A 2 4.64 -3.15 -4.90
CA CYS A 2 4.39 -3.43 -6.31
C CYS A 2 5.16 -4.69 -6.72
N ILE A 3 4.49 -5.64 -7.37
CA ILE A 3 5.07 -6.86 -7.93
C ILE A 3 5.18 -6.69 -9.45
N GLY A 4 6.40 -6.62 -9.97
CA GLY A 4 6.69 -6.28 -11.37
C GLY A 4 7.12 -4.82 -11.54
N GLY A 5 6.97 -4.30 -12.76
CA GLY A 5 7.57 -3.02 -13.17
C GLY A 5 9.08 -3.10 -13.34
N ASP A 6 9.72 -1.93 -13.36
CA ASP A 6 11.17 -1.75 -13.28
C ASP A 6 11.56 -1.09 -11.94
N ARG A 7 12.84 -0.74 -11.78
CA ARG A 7 13.34 -0.12 -10.55
C ARG A 7 12.71 1.23 -10.26
N ALA A 8 12.35 2.03 -11.26
CA ALA A 8 11.73 3.33 -11.06
C ALA A 8 10.21 3.20 -10.91
N THR A 9 9.55 2.60 -11.91
CA THR A 9 8.09 2.50 -11.98
C THR A 9 7.52 1.62 -10.87
N GLY A 10 8.24 0.56 -10.46
CA GLY A 10 7.83 -0.27 -9.33
C GLY A 10 7.77 0.50 -8.02
N TYR A 11 8.73 1.41 -7.76
CA TYR A 11 8.67 2.26 -6.57
C TYR A 11 7.52 3.25 -6.64
N GLU A 12 7.33 3.92 -7.78
CA GLU A 12 6.20 4.82 -8.01
C GLU A 12 4.85 4.13 -7.74
N MET A 13 4.61 2.98 -8.38
CA MET A 13 3.36 2.23 -8.20
C MET A 13 3.18 1.70 -6.78
N SER A 14 4.28 1.32 -6.11
CA SER A 14 4.20 0.92 -4.70
C SER A 14 3.82 2.08 -3.78
N LYS A 15 4.18 3.33 -4.13
CA LYS A 15 3.84 4.55 -3.39
C LYS A 15 2.42 5.00 -3.67
N THR A 16 1.91 4.86 -4.91
CA THR A 16 0.51 5.19 -5.21
C THR A 16 -0.48 4.32 -4.44
N GLN A 17 -0.06 3.14 -3.97
CA GLN A 17 -0.88 2.31 -3.08
C GLN A 17 -1.23 3.01 -1.74
N PHE A 18 -0.50 4.04 -1.31
CA PHE A 18 -0.88 4.84 -0.14
C PHE A 18 -2.10 5.75 -0.39
N LEU A 19 -2.58 5.84 -1.62
CA LEU A 19 -3.83 6.52 -1.95
C LEU A 19 -5.05 5.62 -1.73
N ARG A 20 -4.85 4.30 -1.60
CA ARG A 20 -5.92 3.37 -1.22
C ARG A 20 -6.42 3.65 0.20
N ARG A 21 -7.67 3.29 0.49
CA ARG A 21 -8.19 3.42 1.86
C ARG A 21 -7.68 2.27 2.71
N LEU A 22 -7.53 2.48 4.01
CA LEU A 22 -6.97 1.46 4.89
C LEU A 22 -7.86 0.21 4.94
N ASP A 23 -9.17 0.42 4.97
CA ASP A 23 -10.25 -0.58 5.03
C ASP A 23 -10.58 -1.25 3.69
N ASP A 24 -10.04 -0.75 2.57
CA ASP A 24 -10.26 -1.40 1.27
C ASP A 24 -9.54 -2.75 1.14
N ARG A 25 -9.97 -3.54 0.17
CA ARG A 25 -9.43 -4.86 -0.15
C ARG A 25 -8.98 -4.92 -1.60
N ASN A 26 -8.05 -5.81 -1.90
CA ASN A 26 -7.61 -5.98 -3.27
C ASN A 26 -8.70 -6.69 -4.08
N ALA A 27 -8.96 -6.22 -5.30
CA ALA A 27 -9.94 -6.86 -6.18
C ALA A 27 -9.43 -8.20 -6.74
N GLU A 28 -8.12 -8.39 -6.83
CA GLU A 28 -7.50 -9.67 -7.23
C GLU A 28 -7.37 -10.58 -6.00
N PRO A 29 -8.10 -11.72 -5.94
CA PRO A 29 -8.14 -12.57 -4.74
C PRO A 29 -6.78 -13.08 -4.29
N LYS A 30 -5.85 -13.35 -5.22
CA LYS A 30 -4.50 -13.81 -4.84
C LYS A 30 -3.67 -12.72 -4.18
N LEU A 31 -3.80 -11.48 -4.64
CA LEU A 31 -3.10 -10.35 -4.03
C LEU A 31 -3.74 -9.96 -2.70
N ASP A 32 -5.06 -10.04 -2.60
CA ASP A 32 -5.80 -9.80 -1.35
C ASP A 32 -5.37 -10.79 -0.25
N ALA A 33 -5.31 -12.08 -0.59
CA ALA A 33 -4.83 -13.12 0.31
C ALA A 33 -3.40 -12.84 0.80
N LEU A 34 -2.52 -12.41 -0.11
CA LEU A 34 -1.15 -12.03 0.23
C LEU A 34 -1.07 -10.76 1.11
N GLU A 35 -1.91 -9.75 0.86
CA GLU A 35 -2.03 -8.57 1.74
C GLU A 35 -2.36 -8.99 3.18
N GLN A 36 -3.31 -9.92 3.35
CA GLN A 36 -3.71 -10.39 4.68
C GLN A 36 -2.67 -11.28 5.36
N ASP A 37 -2.05 -12.17 4.60
CA ASP A 37 -1.04 -13.07 5.13
C ASP A 37 0.17 -12.30 5.66
N ILE A 38 0.65 -11.30 4.91
CA ILE A 38 1.73 -10.41 5.35
C ILE A 38 1.30 -9.61 6.59
N LEU A 39 0.10 -9.03 6.59
CA LEU A 39 -0.40 -8.24 7.73
C LEU A 39 -0.49 -9.09 9.00
N LYS A 40 -1.05 -10.30 8.90
CA LYS A 40 -1.15 -11.25 10.00
C LYS A 40 0.24 -11.65 10.50
N THR A 41 1.08 -12.16 9.60
CA THR A 41 2.43 -12.64 9.94
C THR A 41 3.25 -11.54 10.60
N ALA A 42 3.27 -10.33 10.04
CA ALA A 42 4.03 -9.21 10.60
C ALA A 42 3.58 -8.80 12.01
N ASN A 43 2.28 -8.93 12.30
CA ASN A 43 1.72 -8.64 13.63
C ASN A 43 1.95 -9.78 14.63
N GLU A 44 2.17 -11.01 14.17
CA GLU A 44 2.55 -12.16 15.01
C GLU A 44 4.03 -12.15 15.43
N LEU A 45 4.89 -11.38 14.73
CA LEU A 45 6.32 -11.29 15.06
C LEU A 45 6.62 -10.62 16.41
N GLY A 46 5.65 -9.93 17.01
CA GLY A 46 5.83 -9.27 18.30
C GLY A 46 6.74 -8.04 18.28
N ILE A 47 7.11 -7.51 17.11
CA ILE A 47 7.97 -6.32 16.95
C ILE A 47 7.28 -5.06 17.49
N GLY A 48 6.02 -4.87 17.13
CA GLY A 48 5.19 -3.75 17.59
C GLY A 48 5.66 -2.37 17.12
N PRO A 49 5.02 -1.29 17.62
CA PRO A 49 5.30 0.07 17.18
C PRO A 49 6.72 0.49 17.52
N MET A 50 7.46 0.97 16.51
CA MET A 50 8.86 1.40 16.66
C MET A 50 9.84 0.32 17.18
N GLY A 51 9.43 -0.96 17.20
CA GLY A 51 10.26 -2.06 17.70
C GLY A 51 10.24 -2.23 19.23
N PHE A 52 9.36 -1.55 19.96
CA PHE A 52 9.26 -1.67 21.42
C PHE A 52 8.44 -2.86 21.92
N GLY A 53 8.06 -3.77 21.03
CA GLY A 53 7.17 -4.88 21.33
C GLY A 53 5.70 -4.51 21.18
N GLY A 54 4.84 -5.54 21.09
CA GLY A 54 3.39 -5.39 21.04
C GLY A 54 2.73 -6.19 19.93
N LYS A 55 1.40 -6.04 19.80
CA LYS A 55 0.57 -6.82 18.87
C LYS A 55 0.45 -6.25 17.47
N THR A 56 0.91 -5.01 17.24
CA THR A 56 0.65 -4.29 16.00
C THR A 56 1.93 -3.66 15.46
N THR A 57 2.54 -4.35 14.51
CA THR A 57 3.69 -3.89 13.72
C THR A 57 3.23 -3.11 12.49
N LEU A 58 2.19 -3.60 11.80
CA LEU A 58 1.62 -2.99 10.60
C LEU A 58 0.13 -2.70 10.79
N LEU A 59 -0.31 -1.55 10.27
CA LEU A 59 -1.74 -1.17 10.22
C LEU A 59 -2.45 -1.73 8.98
N GLY A 60 -1.71 -1.96 7.90
CA GLY A 60 -2.26 -2.48 6.65
C GLY A 60 -1.17 -2.71 5.61
N VAL A 61 -1.48 -3.55 4.63
CA VAL A 61 -0.61 -3.88 3.50
C VAL A 61 -1.43 -3.68 2.24
N LYS A 62 -0.84 -3.05 1.22
CA LYS A 62 -1.47 -2.79 -0.08
C LYS A 62 -0.51 -3.20 -1.19
N ILE A 63 -0.99 -4.02 -2.13
CA ILE A 63 -0.21 -4.62 -3.20
C ILE A 63 -0.84 -4.26 -4.55
N CYS A 64 -0.01 -3.93 -5.53
CA CYS A 64 -0.39 -3.91 -6.93
C CYS A 64 0.57 -4.77 -7.75
N THR A 65 0.19 -5.07 -8.98
CA THR A 65 1.04 -5.72 -9.98
C THR A 65 1.28 -4.78 -11.15
N ALA A 66 2.40 -4.98 -11.83
CA ALA A 66 2.75 -4.25 -13.03
C ALA A 66 3.45 -5.15 -14.04
N ASN A 67 3.26 -4.85 -15.32
CA ASN A 67 4.00 -5.50 -16.39
C ASN A 67 5.51 -5.23 -16.23
N ARG A 68 6.33 -6.20 -16.62
CA ARG A 68 7.79 -6.16 -16.44
C ARG A 68 8.50 -6.79 -17.63
N VAL A 69 9.79 -6.48 -17.78
CA VAL A 69 10.65 -7.23 -18.70
C VAL A 69 10.74 -8.70 -18.25
N PRO A 70 10.63 -9.69 -19.15
CA PRO A 70 10.67 -11.11 -18.78
C PRO A 70 11.94 -11.51 -18.01
N ALA A 71 13.09 -10.90 -18.35
CA ALA A 71 14.41 -11.20 -17.79
C ALA A 71 14.65 -10.62 -16.37
N SER A 72 13.68 -9.94 -15.76
CA SER A 72 13.83 -9.42 -14.39
C SER A 72 12.53 -9.54 -13.63
N TYR A 73 12.59 -9.72 -12.31
CA TYR A 73 11.43 -9.79 -11.43
C TYR A 73 11.65 -8.87 -10.23
N PHE A 74 11.14 -7.65 -10.32
CA PHE A 74 11.24 -6.68 -9.23
C PHE A 74 10.04 -6.77 -8.29
N VAL A 75 10.30 -6.64 -7.00
CA VAL A 75 9.28 -6.44 -5.97
C VAL A 75 9.68 -5.20 -5.18
N SER A 76 8.92 -4.12 -5.35
CA SER A 76 9.21 -2.83 -4.72
C SER A 76 8.34 -2.65 -3.49
N VAL A 77 8.98 -2.45 -2.34
CA VAL A 77 8.32 -2.23 -1.05
C VAL A 77 8.52 -0.79 -0.63
N SER A 78 7.41 -0.08 -0.48
CA SER A 78 7.36 1.23 0.16
C SER A 78 6.61 1.11 1.47
N TYR A 79 7.06 1.84 2.49
CA TYR A 79 6.41 1.96 3.78
C TYR A 79 6.16 3.44 4.11
N MET A 80 5.23 3.68 5.02
CA MET A 80 4.93 5.01 5.55
C MET A 80 5.02 4.96 7.07
N CYS A 81 5.61 5.99 7.67
CA CYS A 81 5.66 6.11 9.11
C CYS A 81 4.31 6.58 9.68
N TRP A 82 4.27 6.75 11.00
CA TRP A 82 3.12 7.31 11.73
C TRP A 82 2.62 8.65 11.15
N ALA A 83 3.51 9.47 10.61
CA ALA A 83 3.15 10.74 9.99
C ALA A 83 2.54 10.57 8.59
N PHE A 84 1.54 9.71 8.47
CA PHE A 84 0.82 9.42 7.23
C PHE A 84 -0.16 10.55 6.89
N ARG A 85 0.40 11.61 6.28
CA ARG A 85 -0.30 12.84 5.93
C ARG A 85 -0.69 12.82 4.47
N ARG A 86 -1.99 12.81 4.20
CA ARG A 86 -2.56 12.91 2.85
C ARG A 86 -3.92 13.59 2.92
N GLN A 87 -4.28 14.27 1.86
CA GLN A 87 -5.62 14.79 1.64
C GLN A 87 -5.93 14.70 0.14
N GLY A 88 -7.19 14.51 -0.22
CA GLY A 88 -7.60 14.42 -1.61
C GLY A 88 -9.04 14.87 -1.78
N VAL A 89 -9.34 15.52 -2.90
CA VAL A 89 -10.67 16.01 -3.24
C VAL A 89 -10.98 15.70 -4.69
N THR A 90 -12.26 15.55 -5.02
CA THR A 90 -12.76 15.68 -6.38
C THR A 90 -13.37 17.06 -6.54
N LEU A 91 -13.01 17.75 -7.63
CA LEU A 91 -13.61 19.03 -7.98
C LEU A 91 -14.73 18.82 -9.01
N ASP A 92 -15.78 19.63 -8.93
CA ASP A 92 -16.77 19.74 -9.99
C ASP A 92 -16.28 20.65 -11.13
N ALA A 93 -17.10 20.81 -12.16
CA ALA A 93 -16.77 21.63 -13.33
C ALA A 93 -16.58 23.12 -13.00
N ASP A 94 -17.15 23.59 -11.88
CA ASP A 94 -17.02 24.96 -11.39
C ASP A 94 -15.81 25.14 -10.46
N GLY A 95 -15.01 24.08 -10.26
CA GLY A 95 -13.85 24.08 -9.36
C GLY A 95 -14.20 24.00 -7.88
N LYS A 96 -15.46 23.72 -7.52
CA LYS A 96 -15.87 23.52 -6.12
C LYS A 96 -15.57 22.10 -5.68
N ILE A 97 -15.35 21.92 -4.38
CA ILE A 97 -15.12 20.60 -3.79
C ILE A 97 -16.43 19.81 -3.82
N GLY A 98 -16.48 18.79 -4.67
CA GLY A 98 -17.61 17.86 -4.71
C GLY A 98 -17.53 16.79 -3.62
N LYS A 99 -16.34 16.24 -3.35
CA LYS A 99 -16.15 15.18 -2.36
C LYS A 99 -14.71 15.12 -1.85
N TRP A 100 -14.55 14.84 -0.57
CA TRP A 100 -13.28 14.46 0.04
C TRP A 100 -13.01 12.96 -0.14
N LEU A 101 -11.78 12.60 -0.53
CA LEU A 101 -11.39 11.22 -0.82
C LEU A 101 -11.10 10.41 0.45
N TYR A 102 -10.60 11.06 1.50
CA TYR A 102 -10.19 10.46 2.77
C TYR A 102 -10.88 11.12 3.96
#